data_AF-A0A661GUQ8-F1
#
_entry.id   AF-A0A661GUQ8-F1
#
_cell.length_a   1.000
_cell.length_b   1.000
_cell.length_c   1.000
_cell.angle_alpha   90.00
_cell.angle_beta   90.00
_cell.angle_gamma   90.00
#
_symmetry.space_group_name_H-M   'P 1'
#
loop_
_entity.id
_entity.type
_entity.pdbx_description
1 polymer ?
#
loop_
_entity_poly.entity_id
_entity_poly.type
_entity_poly.pdbx_seq_one_letter_code
_entity_poly.pdbx_strand_id
1 'polypeptide(L)'
;MNVNTSDPAGLQATVAGIERRVRHLETRAFGEPQPGNTPMTLFFLYTDALIGSLDPSENTANLWNHVVLGLDEETLLELTRTTRDPFSWKPFLFILDHLLIQGFDTHDAAAHLLDVAKSLMKIQGLGRLKPEDVLGWVVDPRSVLSAR
;
A
#
# COMPACT_ATOMS: atom_id res chain seq x y z
N MET A 1 43.17 10.74 26.76
CA MET A 1 42.57 9.38 26.76
C MET A 1 41.53 9.36 25.66
N ASN A 2 41.87 8.80 24.50
CA ASN A 2 40.94 8.67 23.37
C ASN A 2 40.05 7.45 23.62
N VAL A 3 38.76 7.70 23.85
CA VAL A 3 37.75 6.64 23.89
C VAL A 3 37.48 6.23 22.45
N ASN A 4 37.87 5.01 22.11
CA ASN A 4 37.60 4.38 20.81
C ASN A 4 36.09 4.32 20.60
N THR A 5 35.58 5.21 19.76
CA THR A 5 34.25 5.11 19.18
C THR A 5 34.22 3.96 18.18
N SER A 6 33.21 3.10 18.33
CA SER A 6 32.70 2.16 17.32
C SER A 6 33.38 0.78 17.27
N ASP A 7 33.15 -0.03 18.30
CA ASP A 7 33.16 -1.49 18.13
C ASP A 7 32.00 -1.87 17.20
N PRO A 8 32.26 -2.34 15.96
CA PRO A 8 31.21 -2.68 14.99
C PRO A 8 30.29 -3.80 15.51
N ALA A 9 30.78 -4.68 16.38
CA ALA A 9 29.96 -5.72 17.00
C ALA A 9 28.97 -5.13 18.02
N GLY A 10 29.39 -4.11 18.76
CA GLY A 10 28.52 -3.39 19.71
C GLY A 10 27.40 -2.61 19.00
N LEU A 11 27.70 -2.02 17.84
CA LEU A 11 26.70 -1.37 17.00
C LEU A 11 25.72 -2.37 16.39
N GLN A 12 26.19 -3.50 15.87
CA GLN A 12 25.32 -4.56 15.34
C GLN A 12 24.42 -5.16 16.42
N ALA A 13 24.93 -5.39 17.63
CA ALA A 13 24.13 -5.87 18.75
C ALA A 13 23.04 -4.86 19.15
N THR A 14 23.35 -3.56 19.08
CA THR A 14 22.41 -2.49 19.38
C THR A 14 21.31 -2.40 18.32
N VAL A 15 21.68 -2.48 17.03
CA VAL A 15 20.73 -2.50 15.90
C VAL A 15 19.80 -3.70 15.99
N ALA A 16 20.34 -4.90 16.18
CA ALA A 16 19.54 -6.13 16.32
C ALA A 16 18.61 -6.09 17.56
N GLY A 17 19.01 -5.36 18.61
CA GLY A 17 18.18 -5.11 19.78
C GLY A 17 17.03 -4.13 19.51
N ILE A 18 17.28 -3.09 18.72
CA ILE A 18 16.27 -2.12 18.28
C ILE A 18 15.27 -2.78 17.33
N GLU A 19 15.74 -3.53 16.32
CA GLU A 19 14.89 -4.27 15.39
C GLU A 19 13.95 -5.25 16.10
N ARG A 20 14.44 -5.97 17.12
CA ARG A 20 13.59 -6.85 17.95
C ARG A 20 12.52 -6.09 18.72
N ARG A 21 12.84 -4.90 19.24
CA ARG A 21 11.89 -4.08 19.99
C ARG A 21 10.85 -3.44 19.07
N VAL A 22 11.27 -2.99 17.89
CA VAL A 22 10.36 -2.49 16.84
C VAL A 22 9.39 -3.60 16.45
N ARG A 23 9.90 -4.79 16.11
CA ARG A 23 9.06 -5.95 15.78
C ARG A 23 8.08 -6.31 16.89
N HIS A 24 8.52 -6.29 18.15
CA HIS A 24 7.64 -6.57 19.29
C HIS A 24 6.55 -5.50 19.48
N LEU A 25 6.85 -4.23 19.20
CA LEU A 25 5.88 -3.14 19.26
C LEU A 25 4.90 -3.20 18.08
N GLU A 26 5.38 -3.50 16.88
CA GLU A 26 4.55 -3.74 15.70
C GLU A 26 3.59 -4.92 15.94
N THR A 27 4.08 -6.03 16.50
CA THR A 27 3.23 -7.18 16.84
C THR A 27 2.15 -6.85 17.86
N ARG A 28 2.45 -5.99 18.84
CA ARG A 28 1.48 -5.56 19.85
C ARG A 28 0.47 -4.55 19.33
N ALA A 29 0.88 -3.69 18.41
CA ALA A 29 0.02 -2.63 17.86
C ALA A 29 -0.85 -3.13 16.70
N PHE A 30 -0.34 -4.07 15.89
CA PHE A 30 -0.93 -4.45 14.60
C PHE A 30 -1.14 -5.98 14.42
N GLY A 31 -0.75 -6.82 15.38
CA GLY A 31 -0.77 -8.29 15.25
C GLY A 31 0.51 -8.87 14.64
N GLU A 32 0.66 -10.20 14.57
CA GLU A 32 1.83 -10.84 13.94
C GLU A 32 2.10 -10.21 12.56
N PRO A 33 3.35 -9.79 12.26
CA PRO A 33 3.70 -9.30 10.93
C PRO A 33 3.49 -10.45 9.95
N GLN A 34 2.34 -10.44 9.28
CA GLN A 34 2.09 -11.31 8.14
C GLN A 34 3.15 -11.01 7.09
N PRO A 35 3.63 -12.05 6.38
CA PRO A 35 4.84 -11.99 5.55
C PRO A 35 4.80 -10.71 4.72
N GLY A 36 5.69 -9.78 5.08
CA GLY A 36 5.72 -8.46 4.47
C GLY A 36 5.66 -8.60 2.97
N ASN A 37 4.80 -7.82 2.33
CA ASN A 37 4.60 -7.83 0.88
C ASN A 37 5.96 -7.76 0.20
N THR A 38 6.53 -8.92 -0.14
CA THR A 38 7.83 -8.92 -0.79
C THR A 38 7.64 -8.19 -2.12
N PRO A 39 8.64 -7.47 -2.63
CA PRO A 39 8.50 -6.74 -3.89
C PRO A 39 7.95 -7.65 -5.02
N MET A 40 8.28 -8.94 -4.98
CA MET A 40 7.78 -9.96 -5.89
C MET A 40 6.29 -10.27 -5.69
N THR A 41 5.82 -10.43 -4.45
CA THR A 41 4.39 -10.61 -4.13
C THR A 41 3.57 -9.41 -4.61
N LEU A 42 4.07 -8.20 -4.39
CA LEU A 42 3.38 -6.99 -4.79
C LEU A 42 3.30 -6.84 -6.31
N PHE A 43 4.36 -7.20 -7.03
CA PHE A 43 4.36 -7.21 -8.50
C PHE A 43 3.33 -8.21 -9.08
N PHE A 44 3.18 -9.39 -8.47
CA PHE A 44 2.15 -10.34 -8.87
C PHE A 44 0.75 -9.78 -8.65
N LEU A 45 0.48 -9.23 -7.47
CA LEU A 45 -0.81 -8.60 -7.17
C LEU A 45 -1.10 -7.42 -8.11
N TYR A 46 -0.11 -6.58 -8.39
CA TYR A 46 -0.23 -5.52 -9.37
C TYR A 46 -0.61 -6.07 -10.77
N THR A 47 0.02 -7.16 -11.18
CA THR A 47 -0.29 -7.80 -12.47
C THR A 47 -1.69 -8.41 -12.48
N ASP A 48 -2.10 -9.07 -11.40
CA ASP A 48 -3.44 -9.62 -11.25
C ASP A 48 -4.51 -8.52 -11.28
N ALA A 49 -4.24 -7.39 -10.63
CA ALA A 49 -5.10 -6.20 -10.67
C ALA A 49 -5.25 -5.66 -12.10
N LEU A 50 -4.18 -5.65 -12.89
CA LEU A 50 -4.22 -5.23 -14.29
C LEU A 50 -5.02 -6.20 -15.18
N ILE A 51 -4.95 -7.50 -14.90
CA ILE A 51 -5.71 -8.51 -15.64
C ILE A 51 -7.21 -8.39 -15.35
N GLY A 52 -7.58 -7.95 -14.14
CA GLY A 52 -8.97 -7.69 -13.76
C GLY A 52 -9.83 -8.94 -13.63
N SER A 53 -9.23 -10.13 -13.67
CA SER A 53 -9.91 -11.42 -13.47
C SER A 53 -9.85 -11.80 -11.99
N LEU A 54 -10.70 -11.16 -11.20
CA LEU A 54 -10.82 -11.43 -9.77
C LEU A 54 -12.15 -12.12 -9.48
N ASP A 55 -12.14 -13.24 -8.76
CA ASP A 55 -13.36 -13.82 -8.21
C ASP A 55 -13.72 -13.10 -6.90
N PRO A 56 -14.83 -12.34 -6.84
CA PRO A 56 -15.18 -11.57 -5.68
C PRO A 56 -15.66 -12.49 -4.56
N SER A 57 -14.88 -12.56 -3.48
CA SER A 57 -15.19 -13.32 -2.27
C SER A 57 -14.73 -12.57 -1.03
N GLU A 58 -15.22 -12.95 0.15
CA GLU A 58 -14.80 -12.34 1.41
C GLU A 58 -13.30 -12.56 1.68
N ASN A 59 -12.77 -13.73 1.33
CA ASN A 59 -11.34 -14.02 1.41
C ASN A 59 -10.53 -13.12 0.50
N THR A 60 -11.02 -12.91 -0.73
CA THR A 60 -10.41 -12.00 -1.69
C THR A 60 -10.41 -10.58 -1.13
N ALA A 61 -11.54 -10.08 -0.63
CA ALA A 61 -11.63 -8.74 -0.05
C ALA A 61 -10.67 -8.54 1.13
N ASN A 62 -10.61 -9.51 2.05
CA ASN A 62 -9.71 -9.48 3.20
C ASN A 62 -8.24 -9.45 2.78
N LEU A 63 -7.86 -10.24 1.77
CA LEU A 63 -6.51 -10.22 1.20
C LEU A 63 -6.15 -8.83 0.66
N TRP A 64 -7.00 -8.25 -0.19
CA TRP A 64 -6.73 -6.95 -0.81
C TRP A 64 -6.73 -5.82 0.20
N ASN A 65 -7.66 -5.81 1.16
CA ASN A 65 -7.66 -4.85 2.25
C ASN A 65 -6.37 -4.93 3.06
N HIS A 66 -5.95 -6.13 3.45
CA HIS A 66 -4.74 -6.33 4.22
C HIS A 66 -3.48 -5.87 3.46
N VAL A 67 -3.36 -6.27 2.19
CA VAL A 67 -2.24 -5.86 1.33
C VAL A 67 -2.19 -4.35 1.23
N VAL A 68 -3.32 -3.71 0.91
CA VAL A 68 -3.37 -2.28 0.65
C VAL A 68 -3.11 -1.46 1.91
N LEU A 69 -3.65 -1.86 3.06
CA LEU A 69 -3.37 -1.21 4.35
C LEU A 69 -1.88 -1.31 4.74
N GLY A 70 -1.18 -2.31 4.23
CA GLY A 70 0.28 -2.47 4.40
C GLY A 70 1.14 -1.71 3.39
N LEU A 71 0.55 -0.98 2.42
CA LEU A 71 1.32 -0.21 1.44
C LEU A 71 1.75 1.14 2.01
N ASP A 72 3.00 1.51 1.76
CA ASP A 72 3.57 2.82 2.05
C ASP A 72 4.16 3.46 0.78
N GLU A 73 4.68 4.69 0.91
CA GLU A 73 5.24 5.43 -0.22
C GLU A 73 6.48 4.77 -0.81
N GLU A 74 7.34 4.18 0.02
CA GLU A 74 8.57 3.52 -0.41
C GLU A 74 8.25 2.31 -1.29
N THR A 75 7.34 1.47 -0.80
CA THR A 75 6.86 0.28 -1.49
C THR A 75 6.23 0.60 -2.84
N LEU A 76 5.35 1.61 -2.90
CA LEU A 76 4.75 2.04 -4.15
C LEU A 76 5.75 2.70 -5.10
N LEU A 77 6.75 3.42 -4.59
CA LEU A 77 7.80 4.01 -5.41
C LEU A 77 8.69 2.93 -6.04
N GLU A 78 9.03 1.87 -5.29
CA GLU A 78 9.74 0.71 -5.82
C GLU A 78 8.93 -0.02 -6.90
N LEU A 79 7.63 -0.19 -6.67
CA LEU A 79 6.74 -0.77 -7.66
C LEU A 79 6.68 0.08 -8.93
N THR A 80 6.50 1.41 -8.80
CA THR A 80 6.55 2.38 -9.90
C THR A 80 7.84 2.24 -10.73
N ARG A 81 9.00 2.12 -10.07
CA ARG A 81 10.29 1.94 -10.76
C ARG A 81 10.35 0.61 -11.53
N THR A 82 9.80 -0.45 -10.94
CA THR A 82 9.81 -1.80 -11.50
C THR A 82 8.88 -1.93 -12.69
N THR A 83 7.65 -1.43 -12.58
CA THR A 83 6.62 -1.51 -13.62
C THR A 83 6.75 -0.41 -14.68
N ARG A 84 7.53 0.64 -14.39
CA ARG A 84 7.61 1.89 -15.16
C ARG A 84 6.25 2.60 -15.30
N ASP A 85 5.32 2.32 -14.38
CA ASP A 85 4.04 3.01 -14.28
C ASP A 85 4.13 4.12 -13.21
N PRO A 86 4.02 5.41 -13.58
CA PRO A 86 4.04 6.50 -12.62
C PRO A 86 2.84 6.49 -11.65
N PHE A 87 1.80 5.71 -11.94
CA PHE A 87 0.57 5.64 -11.15
C PHE A 87 0.28 4.22 -10.69
N SER A 88 1.30 3.52 -10.19
CA SER A 88 1.23 2.09 -9.82
C SER A 88 0.18 1.73 -8.77
N TRP A 89 -0.41 2.71 -8.07
CA TRP A 89 -1.52 2.53 -7.13
C TRP A 89 -2.89 2.38 -7.81
N LYS A 90 -3.06 2.80 -9.08
CA LYS A 90 -4.36 2.79 -9.76
C LYS A 90 -4.97 1.39 -9.88
N PRO A 91 -4.22 0.32 -10.23
CA PRO A 91 -4.80 -1.02 -10.32
C PRO A 91 -5.34 -1.52 -8.97
N PHE A 92 -4.66 -1.21 -7.86
CA PHE A 92 -5.14 -1.56 -6.53
C PHE A 92 -6.46 -0.86 -6.19
N LEU A 93 -6.57 0.45 -6.49
CA LEU A 93 -7.83 1.19 -6.31
C LEU A 93 -8.97 0.58 -7.15
N PHE A 94 -8.69 0.22 -8.40
CA PHE A 94 -9.69 -0.42 -9.26
C PHE A 94 -10.24 -1.72 -8.66
N ILE A 95 -9.37 -2.55 -8.07
CA ILE A 95 -9.80 -3.79 -7.40
C ILE A 95 -10.63 -3.50 -6.14
N LEU A 96 -10.22 -2.53 -5.32
CA LEU A 96 -10.97 -2.14 -4.13
C LEU A 96 -12.36 -1.59 -4.48
N ASP A 97 -12.46 -0.78 -5.54
CA ASP A 97 -13.73 -0.27 -6.05
C ASP A 97 -14.60 -1.40 -6.61
N HIS A 98 -14.00 -2.35 -7.34
CA HIS A 98 -14.71 -3.52 -7.83
C HIS A 98 -15.30 -4.34 -6.68
N LEU A 99 -14.51 -4.63 -5.64
CA LEU A 99 -14.97 -5.34 -4.44
C LEU A 99 -16.05 -4.56 -3.69
N LEU A 100 -15.94 -3.23 -3.62
CA LEU A 100 -16.94 -2.36 -3.00
C LEU A 100 -18.29 -2.44 -3.73
N ILE A 101 -18.26 -2.45 -5.07
CA ILE A 101 -19.45 -2.61 -5.91
C ILE A 101 -20.11 -3.97 -5.66
N GLN A 102 -19.32 -5.01 -5.41
CA GLN A 102 -19.81 -6.35 -5.05
C GLN A 102 -20.31 -6.46 -3.59
N GLY A 103 -20.23 -5.38 -2.80
CA GLY A 103 -20.77 -5.31 -1.44
C GLY A 103 -19.77 -5.63 -0.33
N PHE A 104 -18.49 -5.79 -0.64
CA PHE A 104 -17.45 -5.95 0.37
C PHE A 104 -17.00 -4.59 0.91
N ASP A 105 -16.61 -4.54 2.19
CA ASP A 105 -16.12 -3.29 2.78
C ASP A 105 -14.63 -3.08 2.49
N THR A 106 -14.33 -2.06 1.68
CA THR A 106 -12.96 -1.70 1.28
C THR A 106 -12.65 -0.21 1.48
N HIS A 107 -13.53 0.54 2.15
CA HIS A 107 -13.43 2.01 2.25
C HIS A 107 -12.13 2.46 2.92
N ASP A 108 -11.77 1.83 4.04
CA ASP A 108 -10.57 2.21 4.81
C ASP A 108 -9.28 1.94 4.01
N ALA A 109 -9.22 0.80 3.31
CA ALA A 109 -8.10 0.46 2.45
C ALA A 109 -7.98 1.44 1.27
N ALA A 110 -9.11 1.81 0.64
CA ALA A 110 -9.13 2.78 -0.45
C ALA A 110 -8.70 4.18 0.02
N ALA A 111 -9.18 4.63 1.18
CA ALA A 111 -8.81 5.90 1.78
C ALA A 111 -7.31 5.95 2.10
N HIS A 112 -6.77 4.91 2.73
CA HIS A 112 -5.34 4.77 3.01
C HIS A 112 -4.51 4.86 1.72
N LEU A 113 -4.85 4.08 0.71
CA LEU A 113 -4.13 4.06 -0.56
C LEU A 113 -4.15 5.42 -1.27
N LEU A 114 -5.27 6.14 -1.21
CA LEU A 114 -5.37 7.50 -1.77
C LEU A 114 -4.46 8.47 -1.03
N ASP A 115 -4.31 8.34 0.29
CA ASP A 115 -3.41 9.19 1.07
C ASP A 115 -1.94 8.90 0.77
N VAL A 116 -1.56 7.63 0.65
CA VAL A 116 -0.21 7.24 0.19
C VAL A 116 0.05 7.74 -1.22
N ALA A 117 -0.91 7.61 -2.14
CA ALA A 117 -0.79 8.12 -3.51
C ALA A 117 -0.61 9.65 -3.56
N LYS A 118 -1.34 10.42 -2.74
CA LYS A 118 -1.14 11.88 -2.61
C LYS A 118 0.27 12.21 -2.14
N SER A 119 0.77 11.47 -1.16
CA SER A 119 2.13 11.63 -0.64
C SER A 119 3.18 11.35 -1.73
N LEU A 120 3.02 10.24 -2.44
CA LEU A 120 3.91 9.84 -3.53
C LEU A 120 3.93 10.86 -4.68
N MET A 121 2.78 11.39 -5.09
CA MET A 121 2.72 12.44 -6.11
C MET A 121 3.47 13.71 -5.67
N LYS A 122 3.39 14.09 -4.39
CA LYS A 122 4.18 15.22 -3.87
C LYS A 122 5.68 14.94 -3.99
N ILE A 123 6.13 13.74 -3.62
CA ILE A 123 7.54 13.31 -3.71
C ILE A 123 8.04 13.34 -5.17
N GLN A 124 7.20 12.92 -6.12
CA GLN A 124 7.51 12.92 -7.55
C GLN A 124 7.46 14.31 -8.22
N GLY A 125 7.22 15.38 -7.47
CA GLY A 125 7.08 16.75 -8.00
C GLY A 125 5.72 17.03 -8.66
N LEU A 126 4.77 16.10 -8.53
CA LEU A 126 3.41 16.18 -9.04
C LEU A 126 2.40 16.65 -7.99
N GLY A 127 2.86 17.21 -6.86
CA GLY A 127 2.01 17.55 -5.71
C GLY A 127 0.90 18.59 -5.95
N ARG A 128 0.84 19.20 -7.14
CA ARG A 128 -0.29 20.04 -7.58
C ARG A 128 -1.45 19.23 -8.16
N LEU A 129 -1.20 18.01 -8.61
CA LEU A 129 -2.20 17.07 -9.08
C LEU A 129 -2.87 16.42 -7.86
N LYS A 130 -4.19 16.40 -7.86
CA LYS A 130 -4.98 15.55 -6.98
C LYS A 130 -5.06 14.14 -7.59
N PRO A 131 -5.24 13.09 -6.77
CA PRO A 131 -5.42 11.74 -7.31
C PRO A 131 -6.60 11.68 -8.28
N GLU A 132 -7.65 12.45 -8.01
CA GLU A 132 -8.83 12.64 -8.85
C GLU A 132 -8.49 13.13 -10.27
N ASP A 133 -7.50 14.01 -10.40
CA ASP A 133 -7.05 14.55 -11.69
C ASP A 133 -6.38 13.47 -12.56
N VAL A 134 -5.76 12.48 -11.90
CA VAL A 134 -5.05 11.35 -12.52
C VAL A 134 -5.98 10.17 -12.79
N LEU A 135 -6.97 9.99 -11.91
CA LEU A 135 -7.98 8.94 -12.02
C LEU A 135 -9.03 9.29 -13.09
N GLY A 136 -9.25 10.57 -13.36
CA GLY A 136 -10.17 11.05 -14.39
C GLY A 136 -11.60 10.64 -14.07
N TRP A 137 -12.21 11.26 -13.06
CA TRP A 137 -13.58 10.97 -12.59
C TRP A 137 -13.90 9.47 -12.61
N VAL A 138 -13.32 8.73 -11.65
CA VAL A 138 -13.92 7.46 -11.26
C VAL A 138 -15.19 7.81 -10.50
N VAL A 139 -16.28 7.79 -11.25
CA VAL A 139 -17.66 8.04 -10.82
C VAL A 139 -17.99 7.09 -9.67
N ASP A 140 -18.42 7.65 -8.55
CA ASP A 140 -19.11 6.90 -7.51
C ASP A 140 -20.35 6.24 -8.14
N PRO A 141 -20.42 4.90 -8.26
CA PRO A 141 -21.57 4.24 -8.87
C PRO A 141 -22.87 4.46 -8.07
N ARG A 142 -22.78 4.86 -6.79
CA ARG A 142 -23.92 5.22 -5.95
C ARG A 142 -24.42 6.64 -6.21
N SER A 143 -23.56 7.54 -6.69
CA SER A 143 -23.95 8.91 -7.06
C SER A 143 -24.85 8.98 -8.31
N VAL A 144 -24.84 7.96 -9.17
CA VAL A 144 -25.70 7.87 -10.36
C VAL A 144 -27.13 7.40 -10.00
N LEU A 145 -27.29 6.70 -8.88
CA LEU A 145 -28.58 6.14 -8.46
C LEU A 145 -29.41 7.09 -7.57
N SER A 146 -28.82 8.15 -7.02
CA SER A 146 -29.54 9.17 -6.24
C SER A 146 -30.00 10.38 -7.06
N ALA A 147 -29.67 10.42 -8.36
CA ALA A 147 -29.99 11.52 -9.27
C ALA A 147 -31.22 11.25 -10.17
N ARG A 148 -32.13 10.34 -9.78
CA ARG A 148 -33.41 10.11 -10.46
C ARG A 148 -34.59 10.30 -9.52
#